data_AF-A0A5J4U327-F1
#
_entry.id   AF-A0A5J4U327-F1
#
_cell.length_a   1.000
_cell.length_b   1.000
_cell.length_c   1.000
_cell.angle_alpha   90.00
_cell.angle_beta   90.00
_cell.angle_gamma   90.00
#
_symmetry.space_group_name_H-M   'P 1'
#
loop_
_entity.id
_entity.type
_entity.pdbx_description
1 polymer ?
#
loop_
_entity_poly.entity_id
_entity_poly.type
_entity_poly.pdbx_seq_one_letter_code
_entity_poly.pdbx_strand_id
1 'polypeptide(L)'
;FFAPIEEVDCSDVTDKTIQECPCPTDPNLLTQDPRYDTTCKPKEVIQQPPSEEEPEITLPVITVESDTSVNVEDHKNEEANVVVNGIKEAMNDRISLGVNVTKNEVYEEATIIVDQDKAYILQPKEQASADLQTPPVLRPIDTRSEGSENPPQVTDPFISVKGNGDIEIKGFIVEHFQQITDQPLIQTEEDGILRLVNVTLSGDYHIKDKTTDEITSQQQGHQIQTPYIEARGIKVLLDGVTIEPSNFSNCNGIVLSGSQGPNNHQFLAEKSSFNVLNQIGLSFINSKQFTVVFKDCAFRGININQNHLNTQNQREMNVGSAKTCDWDTGSVNIENSIGFFDRTTFSGLSEGALKVGGNGAVTLKDTVSLYENTATPSDDIMNGAQRNIICAGKDGLLLQAQLRAESSSFKEVKVDESIIQSNNRWVLAVSGTCSIFGSLNLEKLLLFTPMVQSVVAKGNEKKTGIDVDIKGSSLFGCGRLFLLVSLKQKVSKNEDEITSKKYELGSVALQWESDTEVSASIPEDEFVKKGKKLTVSVQVQTEDDLLQEVDIEQGGSNSADVSGFSGGLSVGALIGIIVAAVVVVAAIVIIIIVVAVVYKKSLSKTVR
;
A
#
# COMPACT_ATOMS: atom_id res chain seq x y z
N PHE A 1 -36.82 -13.36 -23.99
CA PHE A 1 -37.52 -13.23 -22.71
C PHE A 1 -36.50 -13.44 -21.61
N PHE A 2 -35.82 -12.37 -21.17
CA PHE A 2 -35.01 -12.44 -19.97
C PHE A 2 -35.96 -12.23 -18.79
N ALA A 3 -36.02 -13.20 -17.88
CA ALA A 3 -36.67 -12.97 -16.60
C ALA A 3 -35.90 -11.87 -15.86
N PRO A 4 -36.57 -10.97 -15.11
CA PRO A 4 -35.87 -10.03 -14.27
C PRO A 4 -35.09 -10.84 -13.22
N ILE A 5 -33.81 -10.50 -13.04
CA ILE A 5 -33.03 -10.94 -11.88
C ILE A 5 -33.72 -10.29 -10.68
N GLU A 6 -34.36 -11.10 -9.84
CA GLU A 6 -34.85 -10.62 -8.55
C GLU A 6 -33.62 -10.14 -7.75
N GLU A 7 -33.53 -8.84 -7.49
CA GLU A 7 -32.56 -8.32 -6.52
C GLU A 7 -32.87 -8.97 -5.17
N VAL A 8 -31.96 -9.83 -4.72
CA VAL A 8 -32.08 -10.47 -3.41
C VAL A 8 -31.90 -9.40 -2.34
N ASP A 9 -32.98 -9.05 -1.66
CA ASP A 9 -32.97 -8.08 -0.57
C ASP A 9 -32.24 -8.64 0.66
N CYS A 10 -31.00 -8.21 0.89
CA CYS A 10 -30.18 -8.64 2.03
C CYS A 10 -30.37 -7.78 3.29
N SER A 11 -31.49 -7.06 3.43
CA SER A 11 -31.80 -6.30 4.65
C SER A 11 -32.12 -7.18 5.87
N ASP A 12 -32.64 -8.39 5.65
CA ASP A 12 -32.78 -9.44 6.67
C ASP A 12 -32.02 -10.70 6.22
N VAL A 13 -30.98 -11.03 6.96
CA VAL A 13 -30.06 -12.14 6.67
C VAL A 13 -30.29 -13.35 7.59
N THR A 14 -31.25 -13.25 8.51
CA THR A 14 -31.64 -14.35 9.39
C THR A 14 -32.16 -15.48 8.50
N ASP A 15 -31.52 -16.65 8.59
CA ASP A 15 -31.78 -17.84 7.75
C ASP A 15 -31.32 -17.79 6.28
N LYS A 16 -30.58 -16.76 5.85
CA LYS A 16 -29.96 -16.71 4.51
C LYS A 16 -28.54 -17.27 4.51
N THR A 17 -28.23 -18.10 3.52
CA THR A 17 -26.88 -18.63 3.31
C THR A 17 -25.92 -17.55 2.82
N ILE A 18 -24.62 -17.81 2.93
CA ILE A 18 -23.56 -16.89 2.46
C ILE A 18 -23.57 -16.76 0.92
N GLN A 19 -24.11 -17.75 0.22
CA GLN A 19 -24.29 -17.72 -1.24
C GLN A 19 -25.48 -16.84 -1.66
N GLU A 20 -26.53 -16.75 -0.84
CA GLU A 20 -27.70 -15.89 -1.09
C GLU A 20 -27.46 -14.44 -0.67
N CYS A 21 -26.79 -14.23 0.46
CA CYS A 21 -26.36 -12.92 0.95
C CYS A 21 -24.94 -13.01 1.51
N PRO A 22 -23.91 -12.56 0.77
CA PRO A 22 -22.53 -12.57 1.23
C PRO A 22 -22.36 -11.85 2.57
N CYS A 23 -21.38 -12.27 3.38
CA CYS A 23 -21.02 -11.53 4.57
C CYS A 23 -20.54 -10.12 4.17
N PRO A 24 -20.92 -9.07 4.92
CA PRO A 24 -20.46 -7.71 4.64
C PRO A 24 -18.93 -7.65 4.60
N THR A 25 -18.38 -6.99 3.58
CA THR A 25 -16.93 -6.75 3.48
C THR A 25 -16.50 -5.52 4.30
N ASP A 26 -17.44 -4.64 4.60
CA ASP A 26 -17.28 -3.52 5.52
C ASP A 26 -17.23 -4.04 6.97
N PRO A 27 -16.17 -3.74 7.75
CA PRO A 27 -16.00 -4.25 9.13
C PRO A 27 -17.09 -3.78 10.11
N ASN A 28 -17.59 -2.56 9.94
CA ASN A 28 -18.61 -1.99 10.80
C ASN A 28 -19.96 -2.67 10.56
N LEU A 29 -20.23 -3.06 9.32
CA LEU A 29 -21.43 -3.82 8.96
C LEU A 29 -21.27 -5.31 9.28
N LEU A 30 -20.05 -5.85 9.13
CA LEU A 30 -19.74 -7.26 9.41
C LEU A 30 -19.96 -7.61 10.88
N THR A 31 -19.52 -6.74 11.79
CA THR A 31 -19.72 -6.92 13.24
C THR A 31 -21.18 -6.72 13.68
N GLN A 32 -21.99 -6.10 12.82
CA GLN A 32 -23.44 -5.94 13.02
C GLN A 32 -24.26 -7.04 12.33
N ASP A 33 -23.64 -7.87 11.47
CA ASP A 33 -24.34 -8.98 10.81
C ASP A 33 -24.80 -10.00 11.89
N PRO A 34 -26.09 -10.35 11.96
CA PRO A 34 -26.62 -11.35 12.88
C PRO A 34 -25.91 -12.72 12.80
N ARG A 35 -25.30 -13.03 11.66
CA ARG A 35 -24.54 -14.25 11.39
C ARG A 35 -23.06 -14.10 11.74
N TYR A 36 -22.63 -12.98 12.32
CA TYR A 36 -21.23 -12.74 12.71
C TYR A 36 -20.71 -13.92 13.51
N ASP A 37 -21.21 -14.18 14.72
CA ASP A 37 -20.64 -15.21 15.60
C ASP A 37 -20.79 -16.67 15.10
N THR A 38 -21.57 -16.92 14.05
CA THR A 38 -21.80 -18.27 13.52
C THR A 38 -21.05 -18.53 12.22
N THR A 39 -21.17 -17.63 11.25
CA THR A 39 -20.84 -17.91 9.84
C THR A 39 -19.95 -16.84 9.22
N CYS A 40 -20.06 -15.59 9.68
CA CYS A 40 -19.35 -14.44 9.10
C CYS A 40 -18.14 -13.98 9.93
N LYS A 41 -17.93 -14.50 11.14
CA LYS A 41 -16.77 -14.22 11.97
C LYS A 41 -15.51 -14.76 11.28
N PRO A 42 -14.43 -13.97 11.23
CA PRO A 42 -13.13 -14.49 10.83
C PRO A 42 -12.82 -15.73 11.68
N LYS A 43 -12.72 -16.90 11.04
CA LYS A 43 -12.60 -18.20 11.73
C LYS A 43 -11.39 -18.27 12.65
N GLU A 44 -10.35 -17.47 12.40
CA GLU A 44 -9.16 -17.38 13.23
C GLU A 44 -8.72 -15.92 13.37
N VAL A 45 -8.70 -15.42 14.60
CA VAL A 45 -8.05 -14.15 14.93
C VAL A 45 -6.61 -14.46 15.32
N ILE A 46 -5.65 -13.82 14.66
CA ILE A 46 -4.25 -13.95 15.00
C ILE A 46 -3.99 -13.07 16.24
N GLN A 47 -4.23 -13.62 17.43
CA GLN A 47 -4.06 -12.90 18.69
C GLN A 47 -2.62 -12.89 19.20
N GLN A 48 -1.77 -13.78 18.66
CA GLN A 48 -0.37 -13.87 19.08
C GLN A 48 0.47 -12.88 18.29
N PRO A 49 1.45 -12.21 18.94
CA PRO A 49 2.45 -11.42 18.24
C PRO A 49 3.13 -12.24 17.13
N PRO A 50 3.56 -11.60 16.03
CA PRO A 50 4.32 -12.29 15.00
C PRO A 50 5.55 -12.98 15.59
N SER A 51 5.74 -14.27 15.27
CA SER A 51 6.84 -15.10 15.78
C SER A 51 8.14 -14.79 15.04
N GLU A 52 9.28 -14.95 15.72
CA GLU A 52 10.61 -14.92 15.08
C GLU A 52 10.99 -16.25 14.43
N GLU A 53 10.30 -17.32 14.82
CA GLU A 53 10.47 -18.67 14.27
C GLU A 53 9.71 -18.79 12.96
N GLU A 54 10.32 -19.49 11.99
CA GLU A 54 9.70 -19.79 10.70
C GLU A 54 8.43 -20.64 10.94
N PRO A 55 7.28 -20.26 10.36
CA PRO A 55 6.08 -21.09 10.41
C PRO A 55 6.35 -22.49 9.85
N GLU A 56 5.81 -23.52 10.51
CA GLU A 56 5.98 -24.89 10.04
C GLU A 56 5.17 -25.13 8.75
N ILE A 57 5.88 -25.21 7.62
CA ILE A 57 5.29 -25.61 6.33
C ILE A 57 5.66 -27.07 6.10
N THR A 58 4.65 -27.93 6.09
CA THR A 58 4.85 -29.33 5.74
C THR A 58 4.96 -29.44 4.21
N LEU A 59 6.14 -29.78 3.71
CA LEU A 59 6.36 -30.05 2.29
C LEU A 59 5.86 -31.47 1.96
N PRO A 60 4.68 -31.64 1.32
CA PRO A 60 4.27 -32.97 0.88
C PRO A 60 5.29 -33.47 -0.16
N VAL A 61 5.63 -34.75 -0.08
CA VAL A 61 6.43 -35.40 -1.12
C VAL A 61 5.46 -35.84 -2.20
N ILE A 62 5.43 -35.12 -3.33
CA ILE A 62 4.76 -35.58 -4.53
C ILE A 62 5.60 -36.75 -5.05
N THR A 63 5.14 -37.97 -4.83
CA THR A 63 5.78 -39.18 -5.36
C THR A 63 4.93 -39.71 -6.50
N VAL A 64 5.51 -39.69 -7.70
CA VAL A 64 5.03 -40.51 -8.80
C VAL A 64 5.88 -41.78 -8.79
N GLU A 65 5.25 -42.96 -8.92
CA GLU A 65 5.99 -44.20 -9.06
C GLU A 65 6.93 -44.10 -10.27
N SER A 66 8.24 -44.09 -10.04
CA SER A 66 9.29 -43.79 -11.02
C SER A 66 9.29 -44.68 -12.28
N ASP A 67 8.57 -45.80 -12.25
CA ASP A 67 8.37 -46.70 -13.40
C ASP A 67 7.22 -46.26 -14.33
N THR A 68 6.54 -45.16 -14.02
CA THR A 68 5.41 -44.61 -14.79
C THR A 68 5.73 -43.26 -15.45
N SER A 69 6.94 -43.07 -15.98
CA SER A 69 7.22 -41.90 -16.82
C SER A 69 6.92 -42.15 -18.30
N VAL A 70 6.29 -41.21 -18.99
CA VAL A 70 6.04 -41.24 -20.44
C VAL A 70 6.77 -40.08 -21.11
N ASN A 71 7.42 -40.38 -22.23
CA ASN A 71 7.97 -39.34 -23.10
C ASN A 71 6.87 -38.87 -24.05
N VAL A 72 6.66 -37.56 -24.14
CA VAL A 72 5.78 -37.00 -25.18
C VAL A 72 6.40 -37.32 -26.54
N GLU A 73 5.59 -37.88 -27.43
CA GLU A 73 5.93 -38.08 -28.84
C GLU A 73 5.73 -36.74 -29.56
N ASP A 74 6.77 -36.25 -30.24
CA ASP A 74 6.77 -34.95 -30.89
C ASP A 74 6.01 -35.00 -32.25
N HIS A 75 4.69 -35.14 -32.21
CA HIS A 75 3.82 -34.96 -33.38
C HIS A 75 3.62 -33.46 -33.64
N LYS A 76 4.59 -32.85 -34.32
CA LYS A 76 4.61 -31.41 -34.57
C LYS A 76 3.56 -30.99 -35.60
N ASN A 77 2.88 -29.88 -35.33
CA ASN A 77 2.18 -29.14 -36.37
C ASN A 77 3.22 -28.47 -37.29
N GLU A 78 3.34 -28.95 -38.53
CA GLU A 78 4.33 -28.45 -39.51
C GLU A 78 4.15 -26.96 -39.86
N GLU A 79 2.93 -26.43 -39.74
CA GLU A 79 2.60 -25.03 -40.06
C GLU A 79 3.02 -24.09 -38.92
N ALA A 80 2.81 -24.47 -37.67
CA ALA A 80 3.11 -23.62 -36.51
C ALA A 80 4.45 -23.93 -35.81
N ASN A 81 5.09 -25.07 -36.12
CA ASN A 81 6.29 -25.58 -35.45
C ASN A 81 6.12 -25.74 -33.93
N VAL A 82 4.94 -26.22 -33.53
CA VAL A 82 4.54 -26.47 -32.14
C VAL A 82 4.05 -27.90 -31.97
N VAL A 83 4.12 -28.44 -30.76
CA VAL A 83 3.50 -29.71 -30.37
C VAL A 83 2.15 -29.40 -29.76
N VAL A 84 1.06 -29.93 -30.34
CA VAL A 84 -0.32 -29.65 -29.89
C VAL A 84 -0.84 -30.83 -29.09
N ASN A 85 -1.35 -30.59 -27.87
CA ASN A 85 -1.92 -31.57 -26.95
C ASN A 85 -1.00 -32.75 -26.58
N GLY A 86 0.31 -32.64 -26.79
CA GLY A 86 1.24 -33.75 -26.58
C GLY A 86 1.33 -34.17 -25.11
N ILE A 87 1.30 -33.22 -24.19
CA ILE A 87 1.32 -33.48 -22.74
C ILE A 87 -0.02 -34.06 -22.32
N LYS A 88 -1.13 -33.46 -22.74
CA LYS A 88 -2.47 -33.91 -22.40
C LYS A 88 -2.75 -35.34 -22.88
N GLU A 89 -2.33 -35.67 -24.10
CA GLU A 89 -2.44 -37.04 -24.64
C GLU A 89 -1.56 -38.04 -23.87
N ALA A 90 -0.37 -37.63 -23.41
CA ALA A 90 0.48 -38.48 -22.59
C ALA A 90 -0.12 -38.79 -21.21
N MET A 91 -0.91 -37.86 -20.65
CA MET A 91 -1.58 -38.00 -19.34
C MET A 91 -2.80 -38.93 -19.36
N ASN A 92 -3.34 -39.25 -20.53
CA ASN A 92 -4.66 -39.84 -20.74
C ASN A 92 -5.01 -41.02 -19.78
N ASP A 93 -6.02 -40.79 -18.93
CA ASP A 93 -6.58 -41.69 -17.91
C ASP A 93 -5.61 -42.26 -16.84
N ARG A 94 -4.42 -41.67 -16.69
CA ARG A 94 -3.45 -42.11 -15.67
C ARG A 94 -3.63 -41.35 -14.36
N ILE A 95 -3.58 -42.10 -13.26
CA ILE A 95 -3.73 -41.57 -11.90
C ILE A 95 -2.43 -40.91 -11.43
N SER A 96 -1.28 -41.54 -11.67
CA SER A 96 0.04 -40.97 -11.33
C SER A 96 1.00 -41.13 -12.50
N LEU A 97 1.64 -40.05 -12.94
CA LEU A 97 2.48 -40.07 -14.15
C LEU A 97 3.56 -38.98 -14.15
N GLY A 98 4.78 -39.36 -14.55
CA GLY A 98 5.83 -38.42 -14.93
C GLY A 98 5.78 -38.16 -16.43
N VAL A 99 5.68 -36.90 -16.86
CA VAL A 99 5.67 -36.54 -18.27
C VAL A 99 6.99 -35.86 -18.62
N ASN A 100 7.76 -36.51 -19.48
CA ASN A 100 9.04 -36.02 -19.94
C ASN A 100 8.90 -35.39 -21.33
N VAL A 101 9.25 -34.11 -21.46
CA VAL A 101 9.14 -33.35 -22.71
C VAL A 101 10.49 -33.01 -23.32
N THR A 102 10.53 -32.82 -24.63
CA THR A 102 11.74 -32.39 -25.34
C THR A 102 12.03 -30.91 -25.03
N LYS A 103 13.29 -30.56 -24.75
CA LYS A 103 13.72 -29.16 -24.57
C LYS A 103 13.65 -28.39 -25.88
N ASN A 104 13.67 -27.06 -25.81
CA ASN A 104 13.62 -26.20 -26.99
C ASN A 104 12.41 -26.50 -27.90
N GLU A 105 11.28 -26.84 -27.32
CA GLU A 105 10.01 -27.05 -28.03
C GLU A 105 8.92 -26.19 -27.40
N VAL A 106 7.89 -25.88 -28.19
CA VAL A 106 6.70 -25.15 -27.74
C VAL A 106 5.52 -26.13 -27.70
N TYR A 107 4.94 -26.30 -26.52
CA TYR A 107 3.81 -27.18 -26.24
C TYR A 107 2.53 -26.33 -26.08
N GLU A 108 1.61 -26.49 -27.01
CA GLU A 108 0.27 -25.89 -26.97
C GLU A 108 -0.73 -26.90 -26.46
N GLU A 109 -1.25 -26.68 -25.26
CA GLU A 109 -2.10 -27.65 -24.59
C GLU A 109 -3.51 -27.07 -24.39
N ALA A 110 -4.53 -27.92 -24.57
CA ALA A 110 -5.84 -27.64 -23.99
C ALA A 110 -5.73 -27.68 -22.46
N THR A 111 -6.75 -27.17 -21.76
CA THR A 111 -6.78 -27.17 -20.29
C THR A 111 -6.34 -28.50 -19.68
N ILE A 112 -5.37 -28.41 -18.76
CA ILE A 112 -4.82 -29.52 -17.98
C ILE A 112 -5.57 -29.57 -16.66
N ILE A 113 -6.24 -30.70 -16.42
CA ILE A 113 -7.08 -30.90 -15.23
C ILE A 113 -6.47 -32.00 -14.35
N VAL A 114 -6.15 -31.62 -13.11
CA VAL A 114 -5.62 -32.50 -12.07
C VAL A 114 -6.67 -32.63 -10.97
N ASP A 115 -7.58 -33.59 -11.18
CA ASP A 115 -8.66 -33.91 -10.25
C ASP A 115 -8.20 -34.80 -9.08
N GLN A 116 -9.18 -35.20 -8.26
CA GLN A 116 -9.00 -36.08 -7.12
C GLN A 116 -8.16 -37.34 -7.46
N ASP A 117 -7.24 -37.64 -6.55
CA ASP A 117 -6.30 -38.76 -6.56
C ASP A 117 -5.29 -38.76 -7.71
N LYS A 118 -5.25 -37.70 -8.54
CA LYS A 118 -4.26 -37.57 -9.63
C LYS A 118 -2.98 -36.89 -9.15
N ALA A 119 -1.82 -37.39 -9.58
CA ALA A 119 -0.52 -36.83 -9.26
C ALA A 119 0.40 -36.80 -10.49
N TYR A 120 0.84 -35.62 -10.92
CA TYR A 120 1.66 -35.46 -12.13
C TYR A 120 2.96 -34.70 -11.89
N ILE A 121 4.03 -35.15 -12.56
CA ILE A 121 5.30 -34.41 -12.63
C ILE A 121 5.59 -34.10 -14.09
N LEU A 122 5.54 -32.83 -14.48
CA LEU A 122 5.94 -32.36 -15.81
C LEU A 122 7.39 -31.89 -15.76
N GLN A 123 8.26 -32.45 -16.60
CA GLN A 123 9.68 -32.08 -16.61
C GLN A 123 10.35 -32.27 -17.99
N PRO A 124 11.41 -31.51 -18.30
CA PRO A 124 12.22 -31.76 -19.48
C PRO A 124 12.96 -33.11 -19.39
N LYS A 125 13.13 -33.76 -20.54
CA LYS A 125 14.01 -34.93 -20.71
C LYS A 125 15.45 -34.57 -20.33
N GLU A 126 16.12 -35.47 -19.61
CA GLU A 126 17.57 -35.38 -19.44
C GLU A 126 18.24 -35.55 -20.81
N GLN A 127 18.93 -34.52 -21.29
CA GLN A 127 19.65 -34.55 -22.57
C GLN A 127 21.16 -34.47 -22.32
N ALA A 128 21.92 -35.29 -23.07
CA ALA A 128 23.38 -35.41 -22.95
C ALA A 128 24.17 -34.28 -23.62
N SER A 129 23.54 -33.43 -24.46
CA SER A 129 24.21 -32.32 -25.15
C SER A 129 23.92 -30.98 -24.47
N ALA A 130 24.95 -30.13 -24.39
CA ALA A 130 24.85 -28.77 -23.84
C ALA A 130 24.16 -27.76 -24.78
N ASP A 131 23.93 -28.14 -26.05
CA ASP A 131 23.54 -27.23 -27.12
C ASP A 131 22.03 -26.91 -27.18
N LEU A 132 21.17 -27.60 -26.41
CA LEU A 132 19.72 -27.34 -26.31
C LEU A 132 19.34 -26.92 -24.88
N GLN A 133 19.95 -25.85 -24.39
CA GLN A 133 19.70 -25.32 -23.04
C GLN A 133 18.35 -24.62 -22.88
N THR A 134 17.69 -24.24 -23.98
CA THR A 134 16.44 -23.50 -23.93
C THR A 134 15.32 -24.32 -23.27
N PRO A 135 14.68 -23.82 -22.20
CA PRO A 135 13.55 -24.49 -21.57
C PRO A 135 12.42 -24.76 -22.57
N PRO A 136 11.67 -25.86 -22.43
CA PRO A 136 10.41 -26.02 -23.14
C PRO A 136 9.43 -24.90 -22.72
N VAL A 137 8.65 -24.45 -23.69
CA VAL A 137 7.56 -23.48 -23.49
C VAL A 137 6.25 -24.24 -23.38
N LEU A 138 5.47 -23.97 -22.34
CA LEU A 138 4.13 -24.51 -22.12
C LEU A 138 3.12 -23.37 -22.19
N ARG A 139 2.15 -23.48 -23.10
CA ARG A 139 1.12 -22.45 -23.27
C ARG A 139 -0.27 -23.01 -23.57
N PRO A 140 -1.33 -22.25 -23.30
CA PRO A 140 -2.67 -22.59 -23.77
C PRO A 140 -2.73 -22.60 -25.30
N ILE A 141 -3.54 -23.47 -25.89
CA ILE A 141 -3.84 -23.43 -27.33
C ILE A 141 -4.39 -22.05 -27.71
N ASP A 142 -3.77 -21.42 -28.72
CA ASP A 142 -4.28 -20.18 -29.28
C ASP A 142 -5.48 -20.47 -30.18
N THR A 143 -6.68 -20.20 -29.68
CA THR A 143 -7.92 -20.41 -30.42
C THR A 143 -8.28 -19.27 -31.38
N ARG A 144 -7.38 -18.28 -31.59
CA ARG A 144 -7.56 -17.25 -32.61
C ARG A 144 -7.62 -17.91 -33.98
N SER A 145 -8.83 -18.25 -34.41
CA SER A 145 -9.10 -18.63 -35.77
C SER A 145 -8.83 -17.40 -36.62
N GLU A 146 -7.79 -17.43 -37.46
CA GLU A 146 -7.50 -16.33 -38.39
C GLU A 146 -8.80 -15.96 -39.15
N GLY A 147 -9.34 -14.78 -38.85
CA GLY A 147 -10.54 -14.25 -39.52
C GLY A 147 -11.90 -14.44 -38.83
N SER A 148 -12.00 -14.99 -37.61
CA SER A 148 -13.27 -14.99 -36.86
C SER A 148 -13.50 -13.66 -36.14
N GLU A 149 -14.62 -12.98 -36.40
CA GLU A 149 -15.00 -11.72 -35.71
C GLU A 149 -15.19 -11.87 -34.19
N ASN A 150 -15.37 -13.11 -33.70
CA ASN A 150 -15.46 -13.44 -32.28
C ASN A 150 -14.56 -14.65 -31.98
N PRO A 151 -13.32 -14.47 -31.50
CA PRO A 151 -12.50 -15.59 -31.04
C PRO A 151 -13.20 -16.33 -29.90
N PRO A 152 -13.01 -17.66 -29.76
CA PRO A 152 -13.59 -18.44 -28.68
C PRO A 152 -13.17 -17.87 -27.32
N GLN A 153 -14.12 -17.70 -26.41
CA GLN A 153 -13.80 -17.24 -25.06
C GLN A 153 -13.14 -18.37 -24.26
N VAL A 154 -12.06 -18.03 -23.56
CA VAL A 154 -11.50 -18.91 -22.52
C VAL A 154 -12.55 -19.04 -21.42
N THR A 155 -12.93 -20.27 -21.10
CA THR A 155 -13.96 -20.56 -20.10
C THR A 155 -13.42 -21.29 -18.86
N ASP A 156 -12.20 -21.82 -18.95
CA ASP A 156 -11.53 -22.55 -17.88
C ASP A 156 -10.09 -22.03 -17.69
N PRO A 157 -9.51 -22.15 -16.48
CA PRO A 157 -8.08 -21.97 -16.26
C PRO A 157 -7.26 -22.87 -17.19
N PHE A 158 -5.99 -22.51 -17.45
CA PHE A 158 -5.13 -23.36 -18.27
C PHE A 158 -4.70 -24.62 -17.51
N ILE A 159 -4.32 -24.46 -16.24
CA ILE A 159 -4.03 -25.57 -15.34
C ILE A 159 -4.96 -25.46 -14.15
N SER A 160 -5.73 -26.51 -13.90
CA SER A 160 -6.67 -26.58 -12.78
C SER A 160 -6.37 -27.77 -11.89
N VAL A 161 -6.12 -27.51 -10.61
CA VAL A 161 -5.80 -28.51 -9.58
C VAL A 161 -6.91 -28.52 -8.55
N LYS A 162 -7.63 -29.65 -8.41
CA LYS A 162 -8.85 -29.79 -7.59
C LYS A 162 -8.80 -31.04 -6.74
N GLY A 163 -9.70 -31.17 -5.75
CA GLY A 163 -9.68 -32.31 -4.83
C GLY A 163 -8.37 -32.34 -4.06
N ASN A 164 -7.81 -33.53 -3.91
CA ASN A 164 -6.45 -33.78 -3.40
C ASN A 164 -5.44 -34.02 -4.54
N GLY A 165 -5.66 -33.40 -5.71
CA GLY A 165 -4.78 -33.53 -6.87
C GLY A 165 -3.43 -32.82 -6.67
N ASP A 166 -2.36 -33.41 -7.20
CA ASP A 166 -1.00 -32.93 -7.06
C ASP A 166 -0.35 -32.68 -8.43
N ILE A 167 0.27 -31.52 -8.62
CA ILE A 167 1.09 -31.26 -9.81
C ILE A 167 2.42 -30.58 -9.47
N GLU A 168 3.49 -31.11 -10.05
CA GLU A 168 4.83 -30.54 -10.01
C GLU A 168 5.30 -30.22 -11.44
N ILE A 169 5.62 -28.95 -11.72
CA ILE A 169 6.13 -28.50 -13.03
C ILE A 169 7.56 -28.03 -12.85
N LYS A 170 8.49 -28.56 -13.66
CA LYS A 170 9.93 -28.31 -13.55
C LYS A 170 10.52 -27.71 -14.80
N GLY A 171 11.26 -26.61 -14.69
CA GLY A 171 12.14 -26.17 -15.79
C GLY A 171 11.41 -25.79 -17.07
N PHE A 172 10.22 -25.20 -16.96
CA PHE A 172 9.43 -24.69 -18.10
C PHE A 172 9.41 -23.17 -18.11
N ILE A 173 9.24 -22.58 -19.29
CA ILE A 173 8.60 -21.28 -19.44
C ILE A 173 7.10 -21.55 -19.59
N VAL A 174 6.26 -20.96 -18.74
CA VAL A 174 4.79 -21.08 -18.84
C VAL A 174 4.23 -19.72 -19.21
N GLU A 175 3.55 -19.66 -20.37
CA GLU A 175 3.02 -18.41 -20.90
C GLU A 175 1.60 -18.15 -20.42
N HIS A 176 1.29 -16.86 -20.22
CA HIS A 176 -0.08 -16.42 -20.04
C HIS A 176 -0.92 -16.61 -21.32
N PHE A 177 -2.24 -16.59 -21.16
CA PHE A 177 -3.17 -16.46 -22.28
C PHE A 177 -2.86 -15.23 -23.13
N GLN A 178 -2.85 -15.44 -24.46
CA GLN A 178 -2.69 -14.39 -25.46
C GLN A 178 -4.01 -13.65 -25.73
N GLN A 179 -5.13 -14.18 -25.29
CA GLN A 179 -6.45 -13.58 -25.46
C GLN A 179 -6.97 -13.06 -24.13
N ILE A 180 -7.78 -12.00 -24.18
CA ILE A 180 -8.43 -11.45 -22.98
C ILE A 180 -9.32 -12.54 -22.38
N THR A 181 -9.15 -12.78 -21.09
CA THR A 181 -9.86 -13.80 -20.33
C THR A 181 -10.14 -13.30 -18.92
N ASP A 182 -11.15 -13.88 -18.28
CA ASP A 182 -11.44 -13.76 -16.85
C ASP A 182 -10.91 -14.95 -16.03
N GLN A 183 -10.24 -15.91 -16.68
CA GLN A 183 -9.67 -17.09 -16.05
C GLN A 183 -8.20 -16.88 -15.66
N PRO A 184 -7.77 -17.36 -14.48
CA PRO A 184 -6.35 -17.39 -14.11
C PRO A 184 -5.60 -18.40 -14.98
N LEU A 185 -4.27 -18.23 -15.12
CA LEU A 185 -3.45 -19.21 -15.82
C LEU A 185 -3.43 -20.55 -15.06
N ILE A 186 -3.13 -20.51 -13.76
CA ILE A 186 -3.12 -21.68 -12.89
C ILE A 186 -4.08 -21.44 -11.72
N GLN A 187 -5.00 -22.37 -11.50
CA GLN A 187 -5.93 -22.34 -10.37
C GLN A 187 -5.78 -23.59 -9.50
N THR A 188 -5.73 -23.39 -8.19
CA THR A 188 -5.83 -24.49 -7.21
C THR A 188 -7.06 -24.32 -6.34
N GLU A 189 -7.74 -25.42 -6.03
CA GLU A 189 -8.93 -25.47 -5.17
C GLU A 189 -8.83 -26.63 -4.19
N GLU A 190 -9.66 -26.59 -3.13
CA GLU A 190 -9.79 -27.67 -2.14
C GLU A 190 -8.43 -28.06 -1.51
N ASP A 191 -8.03 -29.34 -1.59
CA ASP A 191 -6.80 -29.86 -1.01
C ASP A 191 -5.65 -29.91 -2.02
N GLY A 192 -5.83 -29.30 -3.19
CA GLY A 192 -4.91 -29.38 -4.32
C GLY A 192 -3.54 -28.77 -4.01
N ILE A 193 -2.48 -29.41 -4.53
CA ILE A 193 -1.09 -28.99 -4.34
C ILE A 193 -0.47 -28.62 -5.68
N LEU A 194 0.03 -27.39 -5.76
CA LEU A 194 0.83 -26.89 -6.88
C LEU A 194 2.28 -26.72 -6.45
N ARG A 195 3.21 -27.30 -7.22
CA ARG A 195 4.64 -27.06 -7.08
C ARG A 195 5.27 -26.65 -8.40
N LEU A 196 5.95 -25.51 -8.39
CA LEU A 196 6.72 -25.00 -9.51
C LEU A 196 8.20 -24.96 -9.13
N VAL A 197 9.07 -25.59 -9.93
CA VAL A 197 10.52 -25.69 -9.67
C VAL A 197 11.30 -25.20 -10.88
N ASN A 198 12.09 -24.13 -10.72
CA ASN A 198 12.84 -23.49 -11.79
C ASN A 198 11.96 -23.13 -13.00
N VAL A 199 10.75 -22.64 -12.74
CA VAL A 199 9.77 -22.25 -13.75
C VAL A 199 9.84 -20.74 -13.99
N THR A 200 9.73 -20.32 -15.25
CA THR A 200 9.50 -18.93 -15.61
C THR A 200 8.03 -18.72 -15.96
N LEU A 201 7.36 -17.76 -15.32
CA LEU A 201 6.02 -17.30 -15.69
C LEU A 201 6.15 -16.05 -16.57
N SER A 202 5.67 -16.13 -17.81
CA SER A 202 5.90 -15.14 -18.86
C SER A 202 4.60 -14.56 -19.42
N GLY A 203 4.59 -13.25 -19.62
CA GLY A 203 3.55 -12.54 -20.37
C GLY A 203 3.88 -12.38 -21.85
N ASP A 204 5.15 -12.63 -22.21
CA ASP A 204 5.64 -12.62 -23.57
C ASP A 204 5.24 -13.90 -24.30
N TYR A 205 5.12 -13.78 -25.63
CA TYR A 205 4.82 -14.88 -26.53
C TYR A 205 6.09 -15.40 -27.19
N HIS A 206 6.37 -16.69 -27.09
CA HIS A 206 7.56 -17.31 -27.62
C HIS A 206 7.28 -18.02 -28.95
N ILE A 207 8.19 -17.82 -29.90
CA ILE A 207 8.12 -18.41 -31.24
C ILE A 207 9.39 -19.18 -31.51
N LYS A 208 9.21 -20.42 -31.96
CA LYS A 208 10.30 -21.27 -32.43
C LYS A 208 10.53 -21.08 -33.93
N ASP A 209 11.64 -20.45 -34.29
CA ASP A 209 11.99 -20.19 -35.68
C ASP A 209 12.26 -21.50 -36.45
N LYS A 210 11.64 -21.66 -37.62
CA LYS A 210 11.76 -22.89 -38.43
C LYS A 210 13.13 -23.07 -39.09
N THR A 211 13.88 -21.99 -39.24
CA THR A 211 15.16 -21.95 -39.95
C THR A 211 16.34 -22.05 -38.99
N THR A 212 16.29 -21.37 -37.85
CA THR A 212 17.35 -21.38 -36.84
C THR A 212 17.12 -22.42 -35.74
N ASP A 213 15.91 -22.94 -35.61
CA ASP A 213 15.46 -23.81 -34.50
C ASP A 213 15.55 -23.14 -33.12
N GLU A 214 15.71 -21.80 -33.07
CA GLU A 214 15.81 -21.03 -31.83
C GLU A 214 14.44 -20.54 -31.38
N ILE A 215 14.20 -20.56 -30.07
CA ILE A 215 13.03 -19.91 -29.46
C ILE A 215 13.39 -18.46 -29.14
N THR A 216 12.55 -17.54 -29.61
CA THR A 216 12.66 -16.09 -29.34
C THR A 216 11.39 -15.59 -28.68
N SER A 217 11.49 -14.60 -27.79
CA SER A 217 10.35 -13.96 -27.17
C SER A 217 9.89 -12.73 -27.96
N GLN A 218 8.59 -12.51 -27.98
CA GLN A 218 7.93 -11.33 -28.54
C GLN A 218 7.06 -10.68 -27.46
N GLN A 219 7.42 -9.46 -27.07
CA GLN A 219 6.63 -8.67 -26.14
C GLN A 219 5.25 -8.37 -26.73
N GLN A 220 4.22 -8.68 -25.96
CA GLN A 220 2.84 -8.41 -26.34
C GLN A 220 2.41 -7.05 -25.78
N GLY A 221 1.79 -6.23 -26.63
CA GLY A 221 1.28 -4.91 -26.25
C GLY A 221 -0.02 -4.94 -25.44
N HIS A 222 -0.64 -6.11 -25.24
CA HIS A 222 -1.90 -6.24 -24.52
C HIS A 222 -1.68 -6.30 -22.99
N GLN A 223 -2.68 -5.84 -22.25
CA GLN A 223 -2.70 -5.93 -20.79
C GLN A 223 -3.25 -7.29 -20.35
N ILE A 224 -2.56 -7.92 -19.39
CA ILE A 224 -3.04 -9.12 -18.70
C ILE A 224 -4.09 -8.68 -17.67
N GLN A 225 -5.24 -9.35 -17.62
CA GLN A 225 -6.38 -8.98 -16.75
C GLN A 225 -6.66 -10.00 -15.65
N THR A 226 -5.91 -11.11 -15.63
CA THR A 226 -6.07 -12.21 -14.69
C THR A 226 -4.73 -12.64 -14.12
N PRO A 227 -4.68 -13.27 -12.93
CA PRO A 227 -3.42 -13.64 -12.32
C PRO A 227 -2.77 -14.85 -13.01
N TYR A 228 -1.45 -14.97 -12.86
CA TYR A 228 -0.76 -16.22 -13.18
C TYR A 228 -1.22 -17.36 -12.27
N ILE A 229 -1.38 -17.08 -10.98
CA ILE A 229 -1.76 -18.08 -9.99
C ILE A 229 -2.91 -17.53 -9.15
N GLU A 230 -4.03 -18.26 -9.15
CA GLU A 230 -5.10 -18.09 -8.17
C GLU A 230 -5.16 -19.34 -7.29
N ALA A 231 -4.72 -19.21 -6.04
CA ALA A 231 -4.72 -20.30 -5.08
C ALA A 231 -5.87 -20.18 -4.09
N ARG A 232 -6.77 -21.14 -4.15
CA ARG A 232 -7.81 -21.41 -3.14
C ARG A 232 -7.58 -22.74 -2.43
N GLY A 233 -6.68 -23.57 -2.98
CA GLY A 233 -6.29 -24.86 -2.44
C GLY A 233 -5.42 -24.75 -1.18
N ILE A 234 -5.04 -25.89 -0.60
CA ILE A 234 -4.24 -25.94 0.64
C ILE A 234 -2.81 -25.46 0.39
N LYS A 235 -2.12 -25.83 -0.70
CA LYS A 235 -0.67 -25.56 -0.84
C LYS A 235 -0.21 -25.09 -2.20
N VAL A 236 0.69 -24.10 -2.18
CA VAL A 236 1.47 -23.66 -3.35
C VAL A 236 2.94 -23.54 -2.96
N LEU A 237 3.82 -24.19 -3.71
CA LEU A 237 5.27 -24.10 -3.56
C LEU A 237 5.93 -23.56 -4.84
N LEU A 238 6.73 -22.51 -4.68
CA LEU A 238 7.59 -21.96 -5.71
C LEU A 238 9.06 -22.13 -5.27
N ASP A 239 9.88 -22.87 -6.02
CA ASP A 239 11.33 -22.98 -5.77
C ASP A 239 12.09 -22.57 -7.04
N GLY A 240 12.88 -21.51 -6.97
CA GLY A 240 13.62 -20.99 -8.13
C GLY A 240 12.72 -20.40 -9.23
N VAL A 241 11.51 -19.96 -8.90
CA VAL A 241 10.55 -19.43 -9.88
C VAL A 241 10.90 -17.99 -10.24
N THR A 242 10.84 -17.66 -11.53
CA THR A 242 10.99 -16.29 -12.03
C THR A 242 9.68 -15.83 -12.64
N ILE A 243 9.14 -14.68 -12.19
CA ILE A 243 8.04 -14.01 -12.89
C ILE A 243 8.62 -12.85 -13.67
N GLU A 244 8.42 -12.88 -14.99
CA GLU A 244 8.89 -11.84 -15.89
C GLU A 244 8.04 -10.56 -15.78
N PRO A 245 8.59 -9.39 -16.14
CA PRO A 245 7.86 -8.14 -16.09
C PRO A 245 6.62 -8.22 -16.98
N SER A 246 5.44 -8.19 -16.36
CA SER A 246 4.15 -8.42 -17.03
C SER A 246 3.20 -7.25 -16.80
N ASN A 247 2.50 -6.82 -17.85
CA ASN A 247 1.62 -5.64 -17.86
C ASN A 247 0.21 -6.00 -17.35
N PHE A 248 0.07 -6.11 -16.03
CA PHE A 248 -1.22 -6.38 -15.37
C PHE A 248 -2.11 -5.13 -15.34
N SER A 249 -3.38 -5.28 -15.69
CA SER A 249 -4.38 -4.24 -15.61
C SER A 249 -5.46 -4.63 -14.62
N ASN A 250 -5.55 -3.87 -13.52
CA ASN A 250 -6.51 -4.07 -12.44
C ASN A 250 -6.57 -5.50 -11.88
N CYS A 251 -5.45 -6.23 -11.91
CA CYS A 251 -5.34 -7.58 -11.36
C CYS A 251 -4.01 -7.77 -10.65
N ASN A 252 -3.97 -8.74 -9.73
CA ASN A 252 -2.74 -9.17 -9.07
C ASN A 252 -1.99 -10.16 -9.98
N GLY A 253 -0.68 -10.30 -9.83
CA GLY A 253 0.07 -11.39 -10.47
C GLY A 253 -0.16 -12.74 -9.80
N ILE A 254 -0.30 -12.74 -8.47
CA ILE A 254 -0.65 -13.90 -7.65
C ILE A 254 -1.76 -13.53 -6.66
N VAL A 255 -2.80 -14.35 -6.61
CA VAL A 255 -3.92 -14.25 -5.67
C VAL A 255 -3.93 -15.49 -4.79
N LEU A 256 -3.87 -15.30 -3.47
CA LEU A 256 -4.03 -16.36 -2.49
C LEU A 256 -5.28 -16.04 -1.67
N SER A 257 -6.30 -16.90 -1.76
CA SER A 257 -7.62 -16.70 -1.15
C SER A 257 -8.06 -17.96 -0.42
N GLY A 258 -7.66 -18.07 0.84
CA GLY A 258 -8.00 -19.20 1.71
C GLY A 258 -9.45 -19.12 2.17
N SER A 259 -10.04 -20.26 2.50
CA SER A 259 -11.42 -20.37 3.00
C SER A 259 -11.52 -20.95 4.42
N GLN A 260 -10.44 -21.59 4.91
CA GLN A 260 -10.37 -22.22 6.23
C GLN A 260 -9.36 -21.54 7.17
N GLY A 261 -8.96 -20.30 6.88
CA GLY A 261 -8.00 -19.57 7.71
C GLY A 261 -6.53 -19.89 7.42
N PRO A 262 -5.60 -19.04 7.89
CA PRO A 262 -4.18 -19.10 7.55
C PRO A 262 -3.45 -20.36 8.02
N ASN A 263 -3.98 -21.10 9.01
CA ASN A 263 -3.37 -22.36 9.47
C ASN A 263 -3.56 -23.52 8.48
N ASN A 264 -4.55 -23.43 7.58
CA ASN A 264 -4.90 -24.51 6.66
C ASN A 264 -4.43 -24.27 5.23
N HIS A 265 -4.02 -23.04 4.90
CA HIS A 265 -3.57 -22.68 3.57
C HIS A 265 -2.14 -22.13 3.64
N GLN A 266 -1.25 -22.71 2.84
CA GLN A 266 0.19 -22.44 2.89
C GLN A 266 0.73 -22.06 1.51
N PHE A 267 1.54 -21.00 1.49
CA PHE A 267 2.30 -20.58 0.33
C PHE A 267 3.77 -20.46 0.72
N LEU A 268 4.65 -21.12 -0.03
CA LEU A 268 6.09 -21.01 0.15
C LEU A 268 6.73 -20.60 -1.17
N ALA A 269 7.53 -19.54 -1.14
CA ALA A 269 8.42 -19.19 -2.22
C ALA A 269 9.87 -19.20 -1.70
N GLU A 270 10.72 -19.99 -2.34
CA GLU A 270 12.16 -20.04 -2.09
C GLU A 270 12.93 -19.68 -3.37
N LYS A 271 14.03 -18.94 -3.23
CA LYS A 271 14.97 -18.61 -4.33
C LYS A 271 14.31 -18.00 -5.57
N SER A 272 13.17 -17.34 -5.39
CA SER A 272 12.30 -16.89 -6.47
C SER A 272 12.44 -15.38 -6.73
N SER A 273 12.30 -14.97 -7.99
CA SER A 273 12.42 -13.57 -8.42
C SER A 273 11.12 -13.07 -9.03
N PHE A 274 10.61 -11.96 -8.50
CA PHE A 274 9.38 -11.31 -8.91
C PHE A 274 9.72 -9.95 -9.52
N ASN A 275 9.68 -9.85 -10.85
CA ASN A 275 9.92 -8.59 -11.55
C ASN A 275 8.59 -7.86 -11.72
N VAL A 276 8.36 -6.84 -10.90
CA VAL A 276 7.09 -6.12 -10.79
C VAL A 276 7.17 -4.88 -11.66
N LEU A 277 6.25 -4.72 -12.62
CA LEU A 277 6.13 -3.45 -13.33
C LEU A 277 5.57 -2.39 -12.39
N ASN A 278 6.26 -1.25 -12.32
CA ASN A 278 5.83 -0.10 -11.53
C ASN A 278 4.63 0.59 -12.19
N GLN A 279 3.44 0.03 -11.97
CA GLN A 279 2.15 0.55 -12.43
C GLN A 279 1.26 0.82 -11.22
N ILE A 280 0.49 1.91 -11.28
CA ILE A 280 -0.46 2.26 -10.23
C ILE A 280 -1.61 1.24 -10.25
N GLY A 281 -1.88 0.57 -9.13
CA GLY A 281 -2.94 -0.42 -9.09
C GLY A 281 -2.88 -1.35 -7.89
N LEU A 282 -3.33 -2.59 -8.10
CA LEU A 282 -3.37 -3.61 -7.06
C LEU A 282 -1.98 -4.14 -6.72
N SER A 283 -1.84 -4.73 -5.54
CA SER A 283 -0.62 -5.45 -5.13
C SER A 283 -0.23 -6.54 -6.12
N PHE A 284 1.06 -6.80 -6.30
CA PHE A 284 1.49 -7.90 -7.17
C PHE A 284 1.10 -9.27 -6.59
N ILE A 285 1.32 -9.47 -5.29
CA ILE A 285 0.81 -10.62 -4.53
C ILE A 285 -0.25 -10.12 -3.56
N ASN A 286 -1.42 -10.74 -3.59
CA ASN A 286 -2.49 -10.48 -2.62
C ASN A 286 -2.82 -11.74 -1.85
N SER A 287 -2.57 -11.72 -0.54
CA SER A 287 -2.77 -12.87 0.34
C SER A 287 -3.86 -12.63 1.37
N LYS A 288 -4.86 -13.52 1.38
CA LYS A 288 -5.95 -13.56 2.35
C LYS A 288 -6.15 -14.96 2.91
N GLN A 289 -6.16 -15.09 4.25
CA GLN A 289 -6.34 -16.38 4.94
C GLN A 289 -5.28 -17.44 4.57
N PHE A 290 -4.04 -17.00 4.34
CA PHE A 290 -2.90 -17.87 4.05
C PHE A 290 -1.76 -17.62 5.03
N THR A 291 -1.00 -18.66 5.34
CA THR A 291 0.38 -18.52 5.83
C THR A 291 1.31 -18.46 4.63
N VAL A 292 2.02 -17.34 4.47
CA VAL A 292 2.94 -17.09 3.36
C VAL A 292 4.37 -16.98 3.87
N VAL A 293 5.29 -17.68 3.23
CA VAL A 293 6.71 -17.68 3.57
C VAL A 293 7.54 -17.38 2.33
N PHE A 294 8.42 -16.39 2.44
CA PHE A 294 9.36 -15.99 1.39
C PHE A 294 10.80 -16.14 1.90
N LYS A 295 11.61 -16.93 1.19
CA LYS A 295 13.01 -17.22 1.55
C LYS A 295 13.91 -17.04 0.34
N ASP A 296 15.00 -16.28 0.51
CA ASP A 296 15.95 -16.03 -0.58
C ASP A 296 15.27 -15.44 -1.84
N CYS A 297 14.21 -14.65 -1.65
CA CYS A 297 13.41 -14.07 -2.73
C CYS A 297 13.84 -12.64 -3.09
N ALA A 298 13.53 -12.20 -4.30
CA ALA A 298 13.72 -10.82 -4.73
C ALA A 298 12.46 -10.26 -5.40
N PHE A 299 11.99 -9.11 -4.94
CA PHE A 299 10.96 -8.29 -5.56
C PHE A 299 11.63 -7.04 -6.16
N ARG A 300 11.59 -6.91 -7.48
CA ARG A 300 12.29 -5.85 -8.21
C ARG A 300 11.31 -5.03 -9.01
N GLY A 301 11.23 -3.73 -8.71
CA GLY A 301 10.45 -2.80 -9.53
C GLY A 301 11.16 -2.50 -10.83
N ILE A 302 10.41 -2.59 -11.94
CA ILE A 302 10.90 -2.33 -13.28
C ILE A 302 10.14 -1.13 -13.84
N ASN A 303 10.90 -0.08 -14.18
CA ASN A 303 10.40 1.08 -14.89
C ASN A 303 10.51 0.85 -16.39
N ILE A 304 9.39 0.73 -17.10
CA ILE A 304 9.41 0.77 -18.57
C ILE A 304 9.41 2.25 -18.98
N ASN A 305 10.35 2.64 -19.86
CA ASN A 305 10.38 3.97 -20.46
C ASN A 305 8.98 4.33 -21.01
N GLN A 306 8.44 5.46 -20.55
CA GLN A 306 7.09 5.98 -20.83
C GLN A 306 6.75 6.17 -22.32
N ASN A 307 7.70 5.96 -23.24
CA ASN A 307 7.49 6.14 -24.67
C ASN A 307 6.58 5.07 -25.32
N HIS A 308 6.21 4.00 -24.61
CA HIS A 308 5.49 2.87 -25.21
C HIS A 308 4.19 2.45 -24.53
N LEU A 309 3.77 3.11 -23.44
CA LEU A 309 2.41 2.96 -22.91
C LEU A 309 1.47 3.92 -23.66
N ASN A 310 1.06 3.53 -24.87
CA ASN A 310 -0.11 4.12 -25.48
C ASN A 310 -1.33 3.81 -24.59
N THR A 311 -2.04 4.85 -24.19
CA THR A 311 -3.40 4.82 -23.62
C THR A 311 -3.59 4.14 -22.27
N GLN A 312 -2.93 4.64 -21.23
CA GLN A 312 -3.71 5.00 -20.06
C GLN A 312 -3.64 6.52 -19.96
N ASN A 313 -4.80 7.16 -20.13
CA ASN A 313 -5.00 8.50 -19.62
C ASN A 313 -4.37 8.50 -18.23
N GLN A 314 -3.31 9.28 -18.04
CA GLN A 314 -3.03 9.84 -16.72
C GLN A 314 -4.41 10.22 -16.21
N ARG A 315 -4.90 9.55 -15.17
CA ARG A 315 -6.03 10.09 -14.44
C ARG A 315 -5.52 11.47 -14.08
N GLU A 316 -6.00 12.49 -14.79
CA GLU A 316 -5.90 13.86 -14.36
C GLU A 316 -6.59 13.83 -13.01
N MET A 317 -5.80 13.60 -11.95
CA MET A 317 -6.25 13.86 -10.61
C MET A 317 -6.60 15.34 -10.66
N ASN A 318 -7.88 15.65 -10.48
CA ASN A 318 -8.35 17.01 -10.44
C ASN A 318 -7.39 17.81 -9.56
N VAL A 319 -6.75 18.81 -10.17
CA VAL A 319 -5.92 19.81 -9.50
C VAL A 319 -6.74 20.38 -8.35
N GLY A 320 -6.54 19.85 -7.13
CA GLY A 320 -7.40 20.15 -5.99
C GLY A 320 -7.53 19.07 -4.91
N SER A 321 -6.99 17.85 -5.09
CA SER A 321 -6.89 16.88 -3.99
C SER A 321 -5.70 17.22 -3.07
N ALA A 322 -5.91 17.15 -1.76
CA ALA A 322 -4.89 17.43 -0.76
C ALA A 322 -3.71 16.44 -0.90
N LYS A 323 -2.49 16.94 -0.70
CA LYS A 323 -1.25 16.17 -0.82
C LYS A 323 -1.13 15.25 0.40
N THR A 324 -1.45 13.96 0.27
CA THR A 324 -1.39 13.00 1.39
C THR A 324 -0.17 12.07 1.29
N CYS A 325 0.39 11.63 2.44
CA CYS A 325 1.37 10.54 2.48
C CYS A 325 0.65 9.19 2.51
N ASP A 326 -0.59 9.16 2.05
CA ASP A 326 -1.44 7.99 2.20
C ASP A 326 -1.26 7.19 0.92
N TRP A 327 -0.74 5.98 1.09
CA TRP A 327 -0.75 4.99 0.03
C TRP A 327 -1.37 3.72 0.61
N ASP A 328 -2.23 3.09 -0.15
CA ASP A 328 -2.97 1.89 0.26
C ASP A 328 -2.50 0.65 -0.50
N THR A 329 -1.38 0.75 -1.20
CA THR A 329 -0.81 -0.29 -2.05
C THR A 329 0.50 -0.82 -1.48
N GLY A 330 0.96 -1.94 -2.03
CA GLY A 330 2.21 -2.59 -1.69
C GLY A 330 2.40 -3.78 -2.61
N SER A 331 3.63 -4.12 -2.98
CA SER A 331 3.88 -5.23 -3.90
C SER A 331 3.40 -6.57 -3.33
N VAL A 332 3.44 -6.74 -2.02
CA VAL A 332 2.81 -7.85 -1.30
C VAL A 332 1.77 -7.31 -0.32
N ASN A 333 0.54 -7.80 -0.37
CA ASN A 333 -0.51 -7.51 0.60
C ASN A 333 -0.81 -8.74 1.47
N ILE A 334 -0.81 -8.55 2.79
CA ILE A 334 -1.09 -9.57 3.80
C ILE A 334 -2.31 -9.11 4.63
N GLU A 335 -3.47 -9.73 4.45
CA GLU A 335 -4.70 -9.43 5.21
C GLU A 335 -5.31 -10.72 5.75
N ASN A 336 -5.71 -10.78 7.03
CA ASN A 336 -6.15 -12.04 7.67
C ASN A 336 -5.19 -13.22 7.44
N SER A 337 -3.89 -12.93 7.38
CA SER A 337 -2.85 -13.85 6.92
C SER A 337 -1.61 -13.73 7.79
N ILE A 338 -0.78 -14.76 7.79
CA ILE A 338 0.55 -14.76 8.41
C ILE A 338 1.58 -14.59 7.30
N GLY A 339 2.49 -13.62 7.42
CA GLY A 339 3.59 -13.42 6.48
C GLY A 339 4.94 -13.56 7.17
N PHE A 340 5.85 -14.37 6.61
CA PHE A 340 7.21 -14.53 7.10
C PHE A 340 8.21 -14.32 5.98
N PHE A 341 9.18 -13.44 6.20
CA PHE A 341 10.17 -13.06 5.20
C PHE A 341 11.58 -13.22 5.76
N ASP A 342 12.40 -14.01 5.07
CA ASP A 342 13.80 -14.26 5.41
C ASP A 342 14.66 -14.17 4.14
N ARG A 343 15.81 -13.51 4.22
CA ARG A 343 16.72 -13.24 3.08
C ARG A 343 15.99 -12.71 1.85
N THR A 344 14.92 -11.93 2.05
CA THR A 344 14.09 -11.38 0.98
C THR A 344 14.48 -9.94 0.69
N THR A 345 14.62 -9.59 -0.58
CA THR A 345 14.94 -8.22 -1.02
C THR A 345 13.75 -7.57 -1.71
N PHE A 346 13.45 -6.33 -1.34
CA PHE A 346 12.48 -5.47 -2.01
C PHE A 346 13.19 -4.20 -2.49
N SER A 347 13.28 -4.01 -3.80
CA SER A 347 14.02 -2.88 -4.38
C SER A 347 13.37 -2.27 -5.61
N GLY A 348 13.42 -0.94 -5.71
CA GLY A 348 12.98 -0.19 -6.90
C GLY A 348 11.47 -0.14 -7.11
N LEU A 349 10.66 -0.49 -6.11
CA LEU A 349 9.20 -0.60 -6.20
C LEU A 349 8.53 0.77 -6.00
N SER A 350 7.53 1.08 -6.83
CA SER A 350 6.87 2.40 -6.79
C SER A 350 5.60 2.49 -5.95
N GLU A 351 4.90 1.36 -5.81
CA GLU A 351 3.64 1.24 -5.07
C GLU A 351 3.84 0.73 -3.63
N GLY A 352 5.08 0.74 -3.14
CA GLY A 352 5.41 0.15 -1.85
C GLY A 352 5.86 -1.31 -1.93
N ALA A 353 6.59 -1.76 -0.91
CA ALA A 353 7.04 -3.14 -0.81
C ALA A 353 5.98 -4.05 -0.18
N LEU A 354 5.41 -3.64 0.95
CA LEU A 354 4.52 -4.46 1.76
C LEU A 354 3.34 -3.67 2.32
N LYS A 355 2.16 -4.28 2.26
CA LYS A 355 0.96 -3.85 2.98
C LYS A 355 0.56 -4.91 4.01
N VAL A 356 0.44 -4.50 5.26
CA VAL A 356 -0.09 -5.30 6.36
C VAL A 356 -1.48 -4.78 6.70
N GLY A 357 -2.50 -5.51 6.28
CA GLY A 357 -3.90 -5.19 6.48
C GLY A 357 -4.47 -5.75 7.79
N GLY A 358 -5.78 -5.57 7.98
CA GLY A 358 -6.49 -6.02 9.18
C GLY A 358 -6.30 -7.51 9.48
N ASN A 359 -6.06 -7.82 10.77
CA ASN A 359 -5.74 -9.16 11.28
C ASN A 359 -4.56 -9.82 10.53
N GLY A 360 -3.71 -9.05 9.84
CA GLY A 360 -2.47 -9.54 9.25
C GLY A 360 -1.34 -9.53 10.26
N ALA A 361 -0.54 -10.60 10.30
CA ALA A 361 0.64 -10.70 11.16
C ALA A 361 1.88 -10.98 10.33
N VAL A 362 2.82 -10.03 10.29
CA VAL A 362 4.02 -10.13 9.47
C VAL A 362 5.29 -10.09 10.31
N THR A 363 6.22 -10.99 9.98
CA THR A 363 7.60 -11.01 10.48
C THR A 363 8.58 -10.78 9.33
N LEU A 364 9.43 -9.75 9.49
CA LEU A 364 10.61 -9.52 8.67
C LEU A 364 11.87 -9.85 9.49
N LYS A 365 12.67 -10.80 9.04
CA LYS A 365 13.97 -11.10 9.66
C LYS A 365 14.98 -9.97 9.37
N ASP A 366 16.04 -9.90 10.17
CA ASP A 366 17.16 -8.97 10.00
C ASP A 366 17.90 -9.13 8.66
N THR A 367 17.72 -10.28 8.01
CA THR A 367 18.21 -10.61 6.66
C THR A 367 17.38 -9.99 5.53
N VAL A 368 16.16 -9.51 5.81
CA VAL A 368 15.32 -8.80 4.82
C VAL A 368 15.96 -7.46 4.48
N SER A 369 15.91 -7.05 3.21
CA SER A 369 16.47 -5.78 2.75
C SER A 369 15.44 -4.99 1.95
N LEU A 370 15.21 -3.75 2.34
CA LEU A 370 14.33 -2.81 1.66
C LEU A 370 15.12 -1.53 1.31
N TYR A 371 15.19 -1.18 0.02
CA TYR A 371 15.90 0.02 -0.46
C TYR A 371 15.34 0.47 -1.82
N GLU A 372 15.63 1.71 -2.24
CA GLU A 372 15.21 2.27 -3.55
C GLU A 372 13.70 2.28 -3.85
N ASN A 373 12.82 2.04 -2.86
CA ASN A 373 11.37 2.00 -3.09
C ASN A 373 10.77 3.41 -2.93
N THR A 374 10.43 4.06 -4.04
CA THR A 374 9.98 5.46 -4.08
C THR A 374 8.70 5.61 -4.88
N ALA A 375 7.80 6.51 -4.46
CA ALA A 375 6.58 6.81 -5.21
C ALA A 375 6.84 7.13 -6.69
N THR A 376 5.96 6.67 -7.57
CA THR A 376 5.93 7.09 -8.98
C THR A 376 5.77 8.62 -9.01
N PRO A 377 6.56 9.38 -9.79
CA PRO A 377 6.55 10.84 -9.77
C PRO A 377 5.26 11.39 -10.38
N SER A 378 4.20 11.51 -9.57
CA SER A 378 2.94 12.16 -9.96
C SER A 378 2.74 13.53 -9.31
N ASP A 379 3.52 13.90 -8.29
CA ASP A 379 3.49 15.23 -7.66
C ASP A 379 4.89 15.65 -7.16
N ASP A 380 5.29 16.89 -7.44
CA ASP A 380 6.62 17.46 -7.07
C ASP A 380 6.94 17.40 -5.56
N ILE A 381 5.95 17.14 -4.70
CA ILE A 381 6.08 17.16 -3.24
C ILE A 381 6.29 15.77 -2.65
N MET A 382 5.98 14.70 -3.41
CA MET A 382 6.27 13.32 -3.01
C MET A 382 7.58 12.79 -3.60
N ASN A 383 8.30 13.61 -4.38
CA ASN A 383 9.66 13.30 -4.83
C ASN A 383 10.57 13.07 -3.62
N GLY A 384 10.93 11.81 -3.39
CA GLY A 384 11.81 11.39 -2.28
C GLY A 384 11.10 10.74 -1.09
N ALA A 385 9.76 10.70 -1.05
CA ALA A 385 9.04 9.93 -0.03
C ALA A 385 9.20 8.43 -0.31
N GLN A 386 10.01 7.77 0.52
CA GLN A 386 10.20 6.32 0.42
C GLN A 386 8.92 5.59 0.87
N ARG A 387 8.52 4.56 0.12
CA ARG A 387 7.36 3.72 0.40
C ARG A 387 7.84 2.29 0.57
N ASN A 388 8.07 1.84 1.82
CA ASN A 388 8.35 0.43 2.05
C ASN A 388 7.13 -0.29 2.59
N ILE A 389 6.65 0.13 3.77
CA ILE A 389 5.63 -0.65 4.49
C ILE A 389 4.48 0.26 4.87
N ILE A 390 3.27 -0.15 4.56
CA ILE A 390 2.07 0.33 5.25
C ILE A 390 1.58 -0.77 6.19
N CYS A 391 1.32 -0.38 7.44
CA CYS A 391 0.68 -1.21 8.44
C CYS A 391 -0.58 -0.50 8.93
N ALA A 392 -1.72 -0.99 8.45
CA ALA A 392 -3.04 -0.40 8.67
C ALA A 392 -4.04 -1.52 8.94
N GLY A 393 -4.36 -1.71 10.23
CA GLY A 393 -5.41 -2.65 10.63
C GLY A 393 -6.80 -2.05 10.49
N LYS A 394 -7.79 -2.75 11.03
CA LYS A 394 -9.16 -2.24 11.19
C LYS A 394 -9.47 -2.07 12.67
N ASP A 395 -10.42 -1.20 12.98
CA ASP A 395 -10.88 -1.01 14.35
C ASP A 395 -11.44 -2.29 14.97
N GLY A 396 -11.13 -2.47 16.26
CA GLY A 396 -11.43 -3.67 17.02
C GLY A 396 -10.18 -4.45 17.41
N LEU A 397 -10.11 -4.88 18.67
CA LEU A 397 -8.97 -5.61 19.29
C LEU A 397 -8.51 -6.85 18.49
N LEU A 398 -9.36 -7.39 17.63
CA LEU A 398 -9.14 -8.63 16.89
C LEU A 398 -8.81 -8.40 15.40
N LEU A 399 -8.79 -7.14 14.93
CA LEU A 399 -8.53 -6.80 13.53
C LEU A 399 -7.30 -5.90 13.34
N GLN A 400 -6.48 -5.77 14.38
CA GLN A 400 -5.23 -5.03 14.30
C GLN A 400 -4.24 -5.70 13.34
N ALA A 401 -3.53 -4.87 12.59
CA ALA A 401 -2.35 -5.29 11.85
C ALA A 401 -1.17 -5.42 12.82
N GLN A 402 -0.29 -6.39 12.58
CA GLN A 402 0.88 -6.64 13.40
C GLN A 402 2.12 -6.76 12.53
N LEU A 403 3.14 -5.96 12.83
CA LEU A 403 4.41 -5.95 12.11
C LEU A 403 5.57 -6.11 13.08
N ARG A 404 6.30 -7.21 12.95
CA ARG A 404 7.62 -7.39 13.55
C ARG A 404 8.68 -7.16 12.48
N ALA A 405 9.61 -6.25 12.74
CA ALA A 405 10.76 -6.03 11.86
C ALA A 405 11.97 -5.53 12.64
N GLU A 406 13.15 -5.76 12.06
CA GLU A 406 14.40 -5.21 12.57
C GLU A 406 14.80 -3.95 11.79
N SER A 407 15.37 -2.96 12.49
CA SER A 407 15.78 -1.69 11.87
C SER A 407 16.89 -1.85 10.83
N SER A 408 17.66 -2.94 10.90
CA SER A 408 18.68 -3.30 9.90
C SER A 408 18.12 -3.64 8.52
N SER A 409 16.81 -3.93 8.43
CA SER A 409 16.16 -4.26 7.15
C SER A 409 15.99 -3.05 6.25
N PHE A 410 16.00 -1.83 6.81
CA PHE A 410 15.78 -0.58 6.09
C PHE A 410 17.12 0.01 5.66
N LYS A 411 17.30 0.17 4.35
CA LYS A 411 18.59 0.56 3.77
C LYS A 411 18.43 1.72 2.77
N GLU A 412 19.42 2.60 2.76
CA GLU A 412 19.55 3.70 1.81
C GLU A 412 20.65 3.41 0.80
N VAL A 413 20.43 3.84 -0.44
CA VAL A 413 21.45 3.83 -1.50
C VAL A 413 22.01 5.24 -1.62
N LYS A 414 23.32 5.37 -1.42
CA LYS A 414 24.03 6.63 -1.52
C LYS A 414 24.32 7.00 -2.98
N VAL A 415 24.77 8.24 -3.18
CA VAL A 415 25.23 8.77 -4.48
C VAL A 415 26.37 7.93 -5.08
N ASP A 416 27.18 7.28 -4.24
CA ASP A 416 28.26 6.37 -4.65
C ASP A 416 27.78 4.92 -4.82
N GLU A 417 26.46 4.71 -4.91
CA GLU A 417 25.78 3.41 -5.01
C GLU A 417 26.02 2.47 -3.81
N SER A 418 26.64 2.97 -2.73
CA SER A 418 26.81 2.18 -1.52
C SER A 418 25.50 2.06 -0.75
N ILE A 419 25.22 0.84 -0.25
CA ILE A 419 24.03 0.54 0.55
C ILE A 419 24.40 0.65 2.03
N ILE A 420 23.71 1.52 2.77
CA ILE A 420 23.88 1.71 4.22
C ILE A 420 22.56 1.52 4.95
N GLN A 421 22.62 1.25 6.26
CA GLN A 421 21.41 1.27 7.09
C GLN A 421 20.80 2.68 7.08
N SER A 422 19.47 2.73 6.92
CA SER A 422 18.73 3.97 6.83
C SER A 422 18.37 4.54 8.20
N ASN A 423 18.31 5.87 8.26
CA ASN A 423 17.69 6.62 9.37
C ASN A 423 16.47 7.44 8.90
N ASN A 424 15.99 7.20 7.67
CA ASN A 424 14.84 7.87 7.08
C ASN A 424 13.53 7.16 7.45
N ARG A 425 12.40 7.74 7.03
CA ARG A 425 11.07 7.19 7.26
C ARG A 425 10.68 6.23 6.14
N TRP A 426 10.18 5.06 6.51
CA TRP A 426 9.85 3.99 5.57
C TRP A 426 8.54 3.26 5.88
N VAL A 427 8.06 3.37 7.12
CA VAL A 427 6.91 2.61 7.61
C VAL A 427 5.77 3.54 8.00
N LEU A 428 4.66 3.50 7.27
CA LEU A 428 3.41 4.13 7.68
C LEU A 428 2.65 3.18 8.61
N ALA A 429 2.75 3.41 9.91
CA ALA A 429 2.05 2.64 10.93
C ALA A 429 0.86 3.45 11.46
N VAL A 430 -0.36 2.96 11.23
CA VAL A 430 -1.58 3.64 11.69
C VAL A 430 -1.76 3.44 13.19
N SER A 431 -1.83 4.55 13.92
CA SER A 431 -2.02 4.55 15.37
C SER A 431 -3.33 3.88 15.76
N GLY A 432 -3.31 3.01 16.77
CA GLY A 432 -4.49 2.30 17.28
C GLY A 432 -4.88 1.02 16.52
N THR A 433 -4.54 0.92 15.23
CA THR A 433 -4.87 -0.24 14.39
C THR A 433 -3.65 -1.06 13.96
N CYS A 434 -2.43 -0.57 14.16
CA CYS A 434 -1.19 -1.30 13.92
C CYS A 434 -0.34 -1.46 15.19
N SER A 435 0.12 -2.68 15.45
CA SER A 435 1.08 -3.01 16.52
C SER A 435 2.47 -3.32 15.93
N ILE A 436 3.50 -2.62 16.43
CA ILE A 436 4.90 -2.76 15.96
C ILE A 436 5.74 -3.53 16.99
N PHE A 437 6.55 -4.48 16.51
CA PHE A 437 7.45 -5.34 17.30
C PHE A 437 8.88 -5.36 16.71
N GLY A 438 9.82 -5.98 17.43
CA GLY A 438 11.25 -6.02 17.05
C GLY A 438 11.98 -4.70 17.35
N SER A 439 13.22 -4.54 16.86
CA SER A 439 13.95 -3.27 17.03
C SER A 439 13.30 -2.08 16.33
N LEU A 440 12.44 -2.32 15.32
CA LEU A 440 11.65 -1.25 14.67
C LEU A 440 10.79 -0.47 15.68
N ASN A 441 10.28 -1.12 16.73
CA ASN A 441 9.48 -0.42 17.75
C ASN A 441 10.28 0.63 18.54
N LEU A 442 11.60 0.44 18.63
CA LEU A 442 12.53 1.36 19.31
C LEU A 442 12.97 2.50 18.40
N GLU A 443 13.05 2.27 17.09
CA GLU A 443 13.53 3.23 16.08
C GLU A 443 12.39 4.06 15.47
N LYS A 444 11.86 5.01 16.26
CA LYS A 444 10.73 5.85 15.84
C LYS A 444 10.99 6.69 14.58
N LEU A 445 12.26 6.98 14.24
CA LEU A 445 12.64 7.69 13.03
C LEU A 445 12.31 6.93 11.74
N LEU A 446 12.19 5.59 11.80
CA LEU A 446 11.79 4.76 10.67
C LEU A 446 10.29 4.83 10.38
N LEU A 447 9.49 5.37 11.30
CA LEU A 447 8.04 5.45 11.20
C LEU A 447 7.62 6.82 10.68
N PHE A 448 6.54 6.89 9.90
CA PHE A 448 5.79 8.12 9.62
C PHE A 448 4.99 8.56 10.87
N THR A 449 5.68 8.68 12.00
CA THR A 449 5.16 9.25 13.25
C THR A 449 5.79 10.62 13.42
N PRO A 450 4.99 11.70 13.51
CA PRO A 450 5.55 13.02 13.65
C PRO A 450 6.13 13.15 15.06
N MET A 451 7.30 13.77 15.18
CA MET A 451 7.98 14.01 16.45
C MET A 451 8.40 15.46 16.54
N VAL A 452 7.87 16.16 17.54
CA VAL A 452 8.12 17.59 17.73
C VAL A 452 9.07 17.78 18.90
N GLN A 453 10.12 18.56 18.65
CA GLN A 453 11.06 19.01 19.66
C GLN A 453 10.63 20.34 20.29
N SER A 454 10.28 21.31 19.45
CA SER A 454 9.88 22.63 19.93
C SER A 454 8.92 23.31 18.97
N VAL A 455 7.98 24.05 19.56
CA VAL A 455 7.10 24.98 18.85
C VAL A 455 7.41 26.37 19.35
N VAL A 456 7.52 27.33 18.45
CA VAL A 456 7.66 28.76 18.76
C VAL A 456 6.57 29.51 18.03
N ALA A 457 5.72 30.23 18.77
CA ALA A 457 4.64 31.02 18.20
C ALA A 457 4.80 32.51 18.53
N LYS A 458 4.79 33.35 17.49
CA LYS A 458 4.94 34.82 17.59
C LYS A 458 3.88 35.50 16.76
N GLY A 459 3.43 36.68 17.18
CA GLY A 459 2.65 37.56 16.31
C GLY A 459 3.49 37.99 15.12
N ASN A 460 2.91 37.94 13.92
CA ASN A 460 3.58 38.37 12.70
C ASN A 460 3.95 39.87 12.72
N GLU A 461 4.70 40.37 11.74
CA GLU A 461 5.16 41.77 11.72
C GLU A 461 4.03 42.79 11.90
N LYS A 462 2.85 42.51 11.32
CA LYS A 462 1.64 43.35 11.41
C LYS A 462 0.88 43.18 12.73
N LYS A 463 1.24 42.18 13.54
CA LYS A 463 0.58 41.75 14.80
C LYS A 463 -0.90 41.42 14.63
N THR A 464 -1.25 40.92 13.45
CA THR A 464 -2.61 40.52 13.09
C THR A 464 -2.75 39.01 12.92
N GLY A 465 -1.68 38.33 12.51
CA GLY A 465 -1.58 36.87 12.40
C GLY A 465 -0.47 36.29 13.28
N ILE A 466 -0.24 34.98 13.17
CA ILE A 466 0.74 34.22 13.98
C ILE A 466 1.76 33.57 13.05
N ASP A 467 3.04 33.82 13.28
CA ASP A 467 4.13 33.04 12.70
C ASP A 467 4.52 31.93 13.68
N VAL A 468 4.62 30.71 13.15
CA VAL A 468 4.88 29.48 13.91
C VAL A 468 6.10 28.78 13.32
N ASP A 469 7.12 28.58 14.14
CA ASP A 469 8.28 27.76 13.80
C ASP A 469 8.20 26.45 14.58
N ILE A 470 8.30 25.33 13.88
CA ILE A 470 8.26 23.98 14.43
C ILE A 470 9.60 23.31 14.13
N LYS A 471 10.22 22.77 15.16
CA LYS A 471 11.40 21.90 15.05
C LYS A 471 11.08 20.52 15.57
N GLY A 472 11.64 19.51 14.94
CA GLY A 472 11.49 18.12 15.35
C GLY A 472 12.46 17.21 14.63
N SER A 473 12.47 15.94 15.03
CA SER A 473 13.19 14.88 14.34
C SER A 473 12.39 14.23 13.21
N SER A 474 11.07 14.46 13.17
CA SER A 474 10.19 13.91 12.15
C SER A 474 8.98 14.83 11.91
N LEU A 475 9.07 15.69 10.90
CA LEU A 475 7.97 16.50 10.37
C LEU A 475 7.73 16.09 8.92
N PHE A 476 6.51 15.79 8.49
CA PHE A 476 6.21 15.39 7.11
C PHE A 476 5.03 16.16 6.51
N GLY A 477 5.23 16.64 5.27
CA GLY A 477 4.46 17.69 4.59
C GLY A 477 3.12 17.31 3.99
N CYS A 478 2.53 16.21 4.42
CA CYS A 478 1.53 15.51 3.63
C CYS A 478 0.15 15.44 4.28
N GLY A 479 -0.34 16.60 4.70
CA GLY A 479 -1.75 16.81 5.08
C GLY A 479 -2.17 16.27 6.45
N ARG A 480 -1.33 15.49 7.15
CA ARG A 480 -1.70 14.90 8.45
C ARG A 480 -1.38 15.79 9.66
N LEU A 481 -0.63 16.87 9.49
CA LEU A 481 -0.25 17.76 10.59
C LEU A 481 -1.13 19.01 10.64
N PHE A 482 -1.61 19.34 11.84
CA PHE A 482 -2.49 20.48 12.11
C PHE A 482 -1.94 21.34 13.24
N LEU A 483 -2.17 22.65 13.12
CA LEU A 483 -2.01 23.61 14.19
C LEU A 483 -3.38 23.84 14.85
N LEU A 484 -3.49 23.47 16.12
CA LEU A 484 -4.62 23.82 16.97
C LEU A 484 -4.29 25.10 17.75
N VAL A 485 -4.99 26.18 17.41
CA VAL A 485 -4.90 27.46 18.14
C VAL A 485 -6.04 27.51 19.15
N SER A 486 -5.73 27.71 20.43
CA SER A 486 -6.69 27.72 21.53
C SER A 486 -6.56 28.97 22.40
N LEU A 487 -7.64 29.33 23.12
CA LEU A 487 -7.63 30.40 24.11
C LEU A 487 -6.98 29.93 25.41
N LYS A 488 -5.98 30.67 25.90
CA LYS A 488 -5.28 30.34 27.16
C LYS A 488 -6.17 30.44 28.41
N GLN A 489 -7.27 31.20 28.34
CA GLN A 489 -8.28 31.32 29.40
C GLN A 489 -9.67 31.43 28.77
N LYS A 490 -10.62 30.57 29.19
CA LYS A 490 -12.06 30.75 28.92
C LYS A 490 -12.52 32.05 29.57
N VAL A 491 -12.95 33.03 28.76
CA VAL A 491 -13.36 34.34 29.28
C VAL A 491 -14.87 34.42 29.56
N SER A 492 -15.69 33.50 29.06
CA SER A 492 -17.15 33.62 29.14
C SER A 492 -17.86 32.46 29.87
N LYS A 493 -19.05 32.77 30.42
CA LYS A 493 -20.02 31.85 31.04
C LYS A 493 -20.98 31.21 30.01
N ASN A 494 -20.77 31.43 28.72
CA ASN A 494 -21.62 30.90 27.66
C ASN A 494 -20.99 29.62 27.10
N GLU A 495 -21.78 28.56 26.95
CA GLU A 495 -21.30 27.26 26.49
C GLU A 495 -21.01 27.21 24.98
N ASP A 496 -21.48 28.19 24.20
CA ASP A 496 -21.40 28.20 22.72
C ASP A 496 -20.19 28.96 22.12
N GLU A 497 -19.26 29.48 22.91
CA GLU A 497 -18.11 30.24 22.38
C GLU A 497 -17.01 29.29 21.84
N ILE A 498 -16.63 29.45 20.57
CA ILE A 498 -15.53 28.69 19.95
C ILE A 498 -14.24 28.93 20.75
N THR A 499 -13.71 27.89 21.40
CA THR A 499 -12.50 27.97 22.25
C THR A 499 -11.20 27.68 21.52
N SER A 500 -11.30 27.11 20.32
CA SER A 500 -10.14 26.71 19.50
C SER A 500 -10.49 26.66 18.02
N LYS A 501 -9.49 26.88 17.17
CA LYS A 501 -9.58 26.73 15.71
C LYS A 501 -8.40 25.93 15.17
N LYS A 502 -8.67 25.09 14.17
CA LYS A 502 -7.70 24.20 13.52
C LYS A 502 -7.23 24.82 12.21
N TYR A 503 -5.96 24.62 11.90
CA TYR A 503 -5.32 25.02 10.64
C TYR A 503 -4.47 23.85 10.14
N GLU A 504 -4.69 23.40 8.92
CA GLU A 504 -3.84 22.39 8.29
C GLU A 504 -2.43 22.99 8.08
N LEU A 505 -1.39 22.34 8.61
CA LEU A 505 -0.03 22.88 8.64
C LEU A 505 0.50 23.10 7.22
N GLY A 506 0.25 22.16 6.29
CA GLY A 506 0.67 22.28 4.89
C GLY A 506 0.04 23.49 4.17
N SER A 507 -1.19 23.85 4.54
CA SER A 507 -1.91 24.99 3.96
C SER A 507 -1.43 26.35 4.48
N VAL A 508 -0.79 26.39 5.65
CA VAL A 508 -0.24 27.63 6.24
C VAL A 508 1.29 27.65 6.25
N ALA A 509 1.95 26.61 5.77
CA ALA A 509 3.41 26.54 5.68
C ALA A 509 3.93 27.57 4.67
N LEU A 510 4.93 28.36 5.09
CA LEU A 510 5.67 29.26 4.22
C LEU A 510 6.79 28.53 3.48
N GLN A 511 7.47 27.62 4.19
CA GLN A 511 8.54 26.77 3.69
C GLN A 511 8.49 25.43 4.43
N TRP A 512 8.59 24.34 3.66
CA TRP A 512 8.66 22.97 4.17
C TRP A 512 9.64 22.17 3.32
N GLU A 513 10.90 22.61 3.34
CA GLU A 513 11.98 22.01 2.54
C GLU A 513 12.73 20.91 3.31
N SER A 514 12.41 20.70 4.58
CA SER A 514 13.10 19.77 5.47
C SER A 514 12.13 19.01 6.36
N ASP A 515 12.55 17.80 6.72
CA ASP A 515 11.88 16.90 7.65
C ASP A 515 12.09 17.29 9.11
N THR A 516 12.92 18.29 9.38
CA THR A 516 13.31 18.70 10.73
C THR A 516 12.80 20.08 11.15
N GLU A 517 12.39 20.91 10.18
CA GLU A 517 12.00 22.29 10.43
C GLU A 517 10.90 22.74 9.47
N VAL A 518 9.86 23.35 10.03
CA VAL A 518 8.74 23.95 9.31
C VAL A 518 8.49 25.34 9.83
N SER A 519 8.36 26.31 8.92
CA SER A 519 7.86 27.64 9.24
C SER A 519 6.49 27.84 8.60
N ALA A 520 5.54 28.31 9.38
CA ALA A 520 4.15 28.54 8.98
C ALA A 520 3.66 29.93 9.40
N SER A 521 2.71 30.49 8.65
CA SER A 521 2.07 31.77 8.98
C SER A 521 0.56 31.65 8.91
N ILE A 522 -0.09 31.79 10.06
CA ILE A 522 -1.55 31.80 10.19
C ILE A 522 -2.03 33.25 10.01
N PRO A 523 -2.84 33.55 8.97
CA PRO A 523 -3.34 34.90 8.73
C PRO A 523 -4.34 35.34 9.79
N GLU A 524 -4.63 36.64 9.82
CA GLU A 524 -5.71 37.19 10.65
C GLU A 524 -7.06 36.61 10.21
N ASP A 525 -7.87 36.17 11.16
CA ASP A 525 -9.23 35.73 10.93
C ASP A 525 -10.16 36.02 12.12
N GLU A 526 -11.39 35.49 12.07
CA GLU A 526 -12.39 35.69 13.13
C GLU A 526 -11.90 35.25 14.52
N PHE A 527 -11.02 34.24 14.57
CA PHE A 527 -10.44 33.66 15.76
C PHE A 527 -9.07 34.26 16.11
N VAL A 528 -8.13 34.29 15.16
CA VAL A 528 -6.77 34.83 15.27
C VAL A 528 -6.78 36.32 14.97
N LYS A 529 -6.89 37.13 16.03
CA LYS A 529 -6.88 38.60 15.95
C LYS A 529 -6.36 39.25 17.22
N LYS A 530 -5.81 40.46 17.08
CA LYS A 530 -5.13 41.21 18.14
C LYS A 530 -5.94 41.28 19.45
N GLY A 531 -5.25 41.10 20.59
CA GLY A 531 -5.82 41.26 21.93
C GLY A 531 -6.28 39.96 22.61
N LYS A 532 -6.30 38.82 21.90
CA LYS A 532 -6.52 37.51 22.51
C LYS A 532 -5.20 36.90 23.02
N LYS A 533 -5.27 36.15 24.13
CA LYS A 533 -4.17 35.30 24.61
C LYS A 533 -4.36 33.91 24.03
N LEU A 534 -3.50 33.55 23.09
CA LEU A 534 -3.61 32.32 22.30
C LEU A 534 -2.43 31.39 22.61
N THR A 535 -2.70 30.09 22.50
CA THR A 535 -1.69 29.02 22.55
C THR A 535 -1.82 28.22 21.26
N VAL A 536 -0.69 27.86 20.65
CA VAL A 536 -0.62 27.00 19.46
C VAL A 536 -0.11 25.64 19.90
N SER A 537 -0.73 24.57 19.41
CA SER A 537 -0.29 23.19 19.62
C SER A 537 -0.30 22.44 18.29
N VAL A 538 0.61 21.50 18.12
CA VAL A 538 0.70 20.66 16.91
C VAL A 538 -0.04 19.34 17.17
N GLN A 539 -0.91 18.97 16.23
CA GLN A 539 -1.70 17.74 16.26
C GLN A 539 -1.52 16.93 14.97
N VAL A 540 -1.69 15.62 15.08
CA VAL A 540 -1.72 14.70 13.94
C VAL A 540 -3.12 14.14 13.75
N GLN A 541 -3.58 14.10 12.50
CA GLN A 541 -4.86 13.49 12.12
C GLN A 541 -4.69 11.98 11.94
N THR A 542 -5.57 11.22 12.59
CA THR A 542 -5.74 9.77 12.41
C THR A 542 -6.71 9.50 11.27
N GLU A 543 -6.80 8.24 10.83
CA GLU A 543 -7.70 7.85 9.73
C GLU A 543 -9.19 8.10 10.02
N ASP A 544 -9.61 8.09 11.29
CA ASP A 544 -10.99 8.44 11.69
C ASP A 544 -11.27 9.94 11.74
N ASP A 545 -10.43 10.77 11.12
CA ASP A 545 -10.44 12.24 11.22
C ASP A 545 -10.31 12.78 12.66
N LEU A 546 -9.89 11.94 13.61
CA LEU A 546 -9.59 12.35 14.98
C LEU A 546 -8.21 13.01 15.04
N LEU A 547 -8.08 14.02 15.90
CA LEU A 547 -6.80 14.69 16.13
C LEU A 547 -6.21 14.23 17.46
N GLN A 548 -4.95 13.80 17.41
CA GLN A 548 -4.15 13.46 18.59
C GLN A 548 -3.00 14.46 18.73
N GLU A 549 -2.53 14.68 19.95
CA GLU A 549 -1.31 15.45 20.16
C GLU A 549 -0.11 14.71 19.56
N VAL A 550 0.79 15.47 18.94
CA VAL A 550 2.01 14.90 18.36
C VAL A 550 2.97 14.49 19.48
N ASP A 551 3.65 13.36 19.27
CA ASP A 551 4.70 12.86 20.16
C ASP A 551 5.83 13.88 20.31
N ILE A 552 6.39 13.95 21.53
CA ILE A 552 7.38 14.95 21.91
C ILE A 552 8.73 14.26 22.14
N GLU A 553 9.81 14.85 21.63
CA GLU A 553 11.17 14.46 22.04
C GLU A 553 11.39 14.67 23.55
N GLN A 554 12.32 13.92 24.16
CA GLN A 554 12.61 14.07 25.59
C GLN A 554 12.96 15.53 25.95
N GLY A 555 12.12 16.15 26.79
CA GLY A 555 12.30 17.53 27.23
C GLY A 555 11.81 18.61 26.25
N GLY A 556 11.16 18.21 25.15
CA GLY A 556 10.56 19.11 24.16
C GLY A 556 9.18 19.64 24.55
N SER A 557 8.56 20.39 23.64
CA SER A 557 7.17 20.83 23.74
C SER A 557 6.50 20.86 22.37
N ASN A 558 5.29 20.28 22.28
CA ASN A 558 4.42 20.35 21.10
C ASN A 558 3.49 21.59 21.11
N SER A 559 3.62 22.48 22.11
CA SER A 559 2.80 23.68 22.23
C SER A 559 3.58 24.91 22.70
N ALA A 560 3.06 26.09 22.35
CA ALA A 560 3.65 27.37 22.70
C ALA A 560 2.61 28.49 22.83
N ASP A 561 2.82 29.37 23.80
CA ASP A 561 2.05 30.62 23.90
C ASP A 561 2.46 31.60 22.79
N VAL A 562 1.47 32.26 22.20
CA VAL A 562 1.72 33.29 21.19
C VAL A 562 2.28 34.54 21.86
N SER A 563 3.56 34.83 21.61
CA SER A 563 4.23 36.05 22.07
C SER A 563 4.07 37.19 21.06
N GLY A 564 4.25 38.46 21.45
CA GLY A 564 4.20 39.61 20.53
C GLY A 564 2.79 40.07 20.08
N PHE A 565 1.73 39.35 20.48
CA PHE A 565 0.32 39.71 20.25
C PHE A 565 -0.17 40.90 21.11
N SER A 566 0.50 41.18 22.23
CA SER A 566 0.11 42.22 23.20
C SER A 566 0.72 43.58 22.85
N GLY A 567 -0.05 44.40 22.13
CA GLY A 567 0.38 45.76 21.76
C GLY A 567 -0.76 46.68 21.33
N GLY A 568 -1.93 46.58 21.94
CA GLY A 568 -2.99 47.58 21.83
C GLY A 568 -3.26 48.17 23.20
N LEU A 569 -3.20 49.50 23.33
CA LEU A 569 -3.73 50.19 24.52
C LEU A 569 -5.15 49.68 24.75
N SER A 570 -5.45 49.20 25.96
CA SER A 570 -6.81 48.85 26.39
C SER A 570 -7.76 49.97 25.98
N VAL A 571 -8.98 49.64 25.55
CA VAL A 571 -10.02 50.64 25.25
C VAL A 571 -10.20 51.61 26.43
N GLY A 572 -10.04 51.13 27.67
CA GLY A 572 -10.04 51.97 28.87
C GLY A 572 -8.85 52.94 28.96
N ALA A 573 -7.67 52.54 28.49
CA ALA A 573 -6.50 53.42 28.40
C ALA A 573 -6.64 54.45 27.26
N LEU A 574 -7.24 54.05 26.13
CA LEU A 574 -7.54 54.98 25.02
C LEU A 574 -8.58 56.03 25.44
N ILE A 575 -9.65 55.60 26.12
CA ILE A 575 -10.66 56.50 26.71
C ILE A 575 -10.02 57.38 27.78
N GLY A 576 -9.15 56.83 28.64
CA GLY A 576 -8.41 57.61 29.64
C GLY A 576 -7.54 58.72 29.03
N ILE A 577 -6.83 58.43 27.93
CA ILE A 577 -6.02 59.41 27.20
C ILE A 577 -6.90 60.49 26.57
N ILE A 578 -8.02 60.11 25.95
CA ILE A 578 -8.97 61.07 25.34
C ILE A 578 -9.58 61.98 26.41
N VAL A 579 -10.04 61.41 27.53
CA VAL A 579 -10.62 62.19 28.64
C VAL A 579 -9.58 63.12 29.26
N ALA A 580 -8.36 62.65 29.49
CA ALA A 580 -7.28 63.49 30.01
C ALA A 580 -6.94 64.65 29.06
N ALA A 581 -6.87 64.40 27.76
CA ALA A 581 -6.64 65.44 26.76
C ALA A 581 -7.76 66.49 26.74
N VAL A 582 -9.03 66.07 26.84
CA VAL A 582 -10.19 66.98 26.90
C VAL A 582 -10.14 67.85 28.16
N VAL A 583 -9.77 67.28 29.32
CA VAL A 583 -9.63 68.04 30.58
C VAL A 583 -8.51 69.07 30.49
N VAL A 584 -7.36 68.72 29.89
CA VAL A 584 -6.24 69.65 29.70
C VAL A 584 -6.63 70.81 28.77
N VAL A 585 -7.31 70.53 27.66
CA VAL A 585 -7.79 71.57 26.74
C VAL A 585 -8.80 72.50 27.43
N ALA A 586 -9.74 71.94 28.20
CA ALA A 586 -10.71 72.74 28.96
C ALA A 586 -10.02 73.65 29.98
N ALA A 587 -9.00 73.16 30.70
CA ALA A 587 -8.22 73.96 31.64
C ALA A 587 -7.47 75.10 30.94
N ILE A 588 -6.86 74.85 29.78
CA ILE A 588 -6.17 75.89 28.98
C ILE A 588 -7.16 76.96 28.52
N VAL A 589 -8.35 76.57 28.05
CA VAL A 589 -9.40 77.52 27.62
C VAL A 589 -9.85 78.39 28.80
N ILE A 590 -10.05 77.81 29.98
CA ILE A 590 -10.41 78.57 31.19
C ILE A 590 -9.31 79.58 31.55
N ILE A 591 -8.03 79.17 31.50
CA ILE A 591 -6.90 80.06 31.76
C ILE A 591 -6.88 81.23 30.76
N ILE A 592 -7.09 80.96 29.46
CA ILE A 592 -7.15 82.00 28.43
C ILE A 592 -8.30 82.99 28.71
N ILE A 593 -9.48 82.49 29.09
CA ILE A 593 -10.63 83.34 29.43
C ILE A 593 -10.30 84.21 30.66
N VAL A 594 -9.70 83.64 31.70
CA VAL A 594 -9.31 84.39 32.91
C VAL A 594 -8.28 85.46 32.56
N VAL A 595 -7.26 85.14 31.76
CA VAL A 595 -6.26 86.12 31.29
C VAL A 595 -6.94 87.22 30.48
N ALA A 596 -7.82 86.89 29.54
CA ALA A 596 -8.55 87.89 28.74
C ALA A 596 -9.45 88.81 29.59
N VAL A 597 -10.13 88.26 30.61
CA VAL A 597 -10.96 89.04 31.54
C VAL A 597 -10.11 89.96 32.42
N VAL A 598 -8.97 89.48 32.93
CA VAL A 598 -8.03 90.28 33.72
C VAL A 598 -7.39 91.38 32.85
N TYR A 599 -7.03 91.07 31.60
CA TYR A 599 -6.48 92.05 30.66
C TYR A 599 -7.51 93.13 30.31
N LYS A 600 -8.78 92.75 30.08
CA LYS A 600 -9.89 93.70 29.82
C LYS A 600 -10.17 94.59 31.04
N LYS A 601 -10.06 94.04 32.27
CA LYS A 601 -10.21 94.81 33.52
C LYS A 601 -9.02 95.75 33.78
N SER A 602 -7.83 95.39 33.31
CA SER A 602 -6.63 96.23 33.34
C SER A 602 -6.72 97.40 32.37
N LEU A 603 -7.22 97.19 31.14
CA LEU A 603 -7.40 98.28 30.16
C LEU A 603 -8.50 99.28 30.55
N SER A 604 -9.51 98.85 31.31
CA SER A 604 -10.56 99.74 31.84
C SER A 604 -10.07 100.70 32.93
N LYS A 605 -8.89 100.49 33.52
CA LYS A 605 -8.33 101.37 34.57
C LYS A 605 -7.36 102.43 34.06
N THR A 606 -6.97 102.40 32.78
CA THR A 606 -5.99 103.34 32.21
C THR A 606 -6.64 104.45 31.37
N VAL A 607 -7.98 104.46 31.24
CA VAL A 607 -8.73 105.60 30.68
C VAL A 607 -9.84 105.97 31.67
N ARG A 608 -9.45 106.57 32.80
CA ARG A 608 -10.31 107.46 33.58
C ARG A 608 -9.46 108.41 34.41
#